data_AF-A0A934BFG2-F1
#
_entry.id   AF-A0A934BFG2-F1
#
_cell.length_a   1.000
_cell.length_b   1.000
_cell.length_c   1.000
_cell.angle_alpha   90.00
_cell.angle_beta   90.00
_cell.angle_gamma   90.00
#
_symmetry.space_group_name_H-M   'P 1'
#
loop_
_entity.id
_entity.type
_entity.pdbx_description
1 polymer ?
#
loop_
_entity_poly.entity_id
_entity_poly.type
_entity_poly.pdbx_seq_one_letter_code
_entity_poly.pdbx_strand_id
1 'polypeptide(L)'
;MSEQLDNDQSILSVRRPLLGRILGEKFNLLDSKLEEALAYQHEKGGLLGEVLLHLRLLREEQVLEALAQQFEMSWVPQLDTTHVDHELIKKIPIAFCRRYRVLPLRYEEGAILTASTDPLETVALDDLRLLLGKPIKPILTTSVALLACLNRAYDEIANPAGAEQVMEDIAANQSLDQL
;
A
#
# COMPACT_ATOMS: atom_id res chain seq x y z
N MET A 1 -51.07 14.54 -1.78
CA MET A 1 -50.34 15.71 -2.30
C MET A 1 -49.93 16.57 -1.12
N SER A 2 -48.70 16.39 -0.65
CA SER A 2 -47.86 17.40 0.00
C SER A 2 -46.66 16.66 0.60
N GLU A 3 -45.56 16.71 -0.15
CA GLU A 3 -44.20 16.50 0.29
C GLU A 3 -43.89 17.20 1.61
N GLN A 4 -43.10 16.54 2.44
CA GLN A 4 -42.20 17.08 3.48
C GLN A 4 -41.33 15.86 3.89
N LEU A 5 -40.26 15.52 3.17
CA LEU A 5 -38.94 16.18 3.16
C LEU A 5 -38.52 16.59 4.58
N ASP A 6 -37.94 15.64 5.32
CA ASP A 6 -36.98 15.87 6.40
C ASP A 6 -36.47 14.55 7.00
N ASN A 7 -35.73 13.75 6.22
CA ASN A 7 -34.96 12.65 6.83
C ASN A 7 -33.57 12.44 6.20
N ASP A 8 -32.97 13.52 5.68
CA ASP A 8 -31.68 13.49 4.99
C ASP A 8 -30.60 14.30 5.75
N GLN A 9 -30.69 14.36 7.08
CA GLN A 9 -29.74 15.10 7.94
C GLN A 9 -28.72 14.22 8.69
N SER A 10 -28.50 12.96 8.27
CA SER A 10 -27.55 12.06 8.95
C SER A 10 -26.54 11.38 8.04
N ILE A 11 -26.22 11.98 6.88
CA ILE A 11 -24.92 11.71 6.23
C ILE A 11 -23.87 12.49 7.02
N LEU A 12 -23.53 11.97 8.19
CA LEU A 12 -22.38 12.41 8.98
C LEU A 12 -21.18 12.42 8.03
N SER A 13 -20.62 13.61 7.80
CA SER A 13 -19.31 13.77 7.20
C SER A 13 -18.31 13.00 8.07
N VAL A 14 -18.07 11.72 7.76
CA VAL A 14 -17.00 10.92 8.36
C VAL A 14 -15.69 11.53 7.87
N ARG A 15 -15.24 12.58 8.56
CA ARG A 15 -13.89 13.11 8.34
C ARG A 15 -12.94 11.99 8.72
N ARG A 16 -12.10 11.59 7.76
CA ARG A 16 -10.99 10.67 8.04
C ARG A 16 -10.23 11.19 9.27
N PRO A 17 -9.82 10.30 10.19
CA PRO A 17 -8.99 10.70 11.32
C PRO A 17 -7.72 11.42 10.84
N LEU A 18 -7.24 12.36 11.64
CA LEU A 18 -5.98 13.04 11.33
C LEU A 18 -4.81 12.07 11.56
N LEU A 19 -3.84 12.08 10.64
CA LEU A 19 -2.65 11.21 10.73
C LEU A 19 -1.93 11.37 12.08
N GLY A 20 -1.72 12.60 12.54
CA GLY A 20 -1.08 12.88 13.83
C GLY A 20 -1.79 12.22 15.02
N ARG A 21 -3.12 12.16 15.00
CA ARG A 21 -3.91 11.50 16.04
C ARG A 21 -3.69 9.99 16.03
N ILE A 22 -3.74 9.36 14.85
CA ILE A 22 -3.47 7.93 14.71
C ILE A 22 -2.07 7.60 15.22
N LEU A 23 -1.09 8.43 14.87
CA LEU A 23 0.30 8.24 15.30
C LEU A 23 0.47 8.34 16.82
N GLY A 24 -0.21 9.30 17.46
CA GLY A 24 -0.22 9.42 18.92
C GLY A 24 -0.87 8.20 19.60
N GLU A 25 -2.05 7.78 19.11
CA GLU A 25 -2.80 6.66 19.68
C GLU A 25 -2.09 5.30 19.46
N LYS A 26 -1.50 5.07 18.29
CA LYS A 26 -0.96 3.78 17.88
C LYS A 26 0.53 3.59 18.17
N PHE A 27 1.31 4.66 18.09
CA PHE A 27 2.77 4.60 18.19
C PHE A 27 3.34 5.48 19.31
N ASN A 28 2.47 6.01 20.19
CA ASN A 28 2.86 6.85 21.32
C ASN A 28 3.69 8.07 20.91
N LEU A 29 3.43 8.63 19.72
CA LEU A 29 4.03 9.89 19.32
C LEU A 29 3.57 10.99 20.29
N LEU A 30 4.51 11.57 21.02
CA LEU A 30 4.23 12.64 21.98
C LEU A 30 3.72 13.90 21.26
N ASP A 31 2.76 14.59 21.87
CA ASP A 31 2.22 15.85 21.33
C ASP A 31 3.31 16.88 21.05
N SER A 32 4.31 17.01 21.94
CA SER A 32 5.45 17.91 21.74
C SER A 32 6.28 17.57 20.50
N LYS A 33 6.38 16.29 20.13
CA LYS A 33 7.07 15.83 18.92
C LYS A 33 6.22 16.01 17.67
N LEU A 34 4.91 15.86 17.79
CA LEU A 34 3.98 16.18 16.72
C LEU A 34 3.98 17.69 16.41
N GLU A 35 3.98 18.53 17.45
CA GLU A 35 4.10 19.99 17.32
C GLU A 35 5.42 20.40 16.66
N GLU A 36 6.54 19.79 17.05
CA GLU A 36 7.84 19.97 16.42
C GLU A 36 7.78 19.65 14.91
N ALA A 37 7.19 18.51 14.55
CA ALA A 37 7.01 18.10 13.15
C ALA A 37 6.09 19.05 12.36
N LEU A 38 4.98 19.51 12.96
CA LEU A 38 4.06 20.46 12.32
C LEU A 38 4.70 21.82 12.11
N ALA A 39 5.49 22.31 13.07
CA ALA A 39 6.24 23.55 12.91
C ALA A 39 7.26 23.45 11.77
N TYR A 40 8.00 22.33 11.70
CA TYR A 40 8.92 22.06 10.60
C TYR A 40 8.20 21.99 9.24
N GLN A 41 7.06 21.30 9.18
CA GLN A 41 6.22 21.20 7.99
C GLN A 41 5.72 22.58 7.53
N HIS A 42 5.31 23.45 8.46
CA HIS A 42 4.87 24.79 8.12
C HIS A 42 6.00 25.65 7.53
N GLU A 43 7.24 25.48 7.98
CA GLU A 43 8.39 26.22 7.47
C GLU A 43 8.91 25.67 6.13
N LYS A 44 9.00 24.33 5.99
CA LYS A 44 9.65 23.67 4.85
C LYS A 44 8.69 23.10 3.80
N GLY A 45 7.40 22.99 4.12
CA GLY A 45 6.41 22.28 3.32
C GLY A 45 6.56 20.75 3.43
N GLY A 46 5.89 20.04 2.52
CA GLY A 46 5.89 18.57 2.44
C GLY A 46 4.76 17.89 3.21
N LEU A 47 4.69 16.57 3.14
CA LEU A 47 3.70 15.77 3.84
C LEU A 47 4.15 15.49 5.28
N LEU A 48 3.21 15.49 6.23
CA LEU A 48 3.52 15.26 7.64
C LEU A 48 4.25 13.94 7.87
N GLY A 49 3.85 12.87 7.17
CA GLY A 49 4.53 11.57 7.22
C GLY A 49 6.00 11.67 6.83
N GLU A 50 6.32 12.35 5.73
CA GLU A 50 7.69 12.55 5.26
C GLU A 50 8.53 13.36 6.25
N VAL A 51 7.93 14.40 6.84
CA VAL A 51 8.58 15.22 7.88
C VAL A 51 8.92 14.39 9.10
N LEU A 52 8.01 13.53 9.56
CA LEU A 52 8.23 12.64 10.71
C LEU A 52 9.38 11.64 10.46
N LEU A 53 9.51 11.13 9.24
CA LEU A 53 10.64 10.29 8.84
C LEU A 53 11.94 11.09 8.78
N HIS A 54 11.90 12.29 8.21
CA HIS A 54 13.07 13.17 8.10
C HIS A 54 13.65 13.54 9.47
N LEU A 55 12.77 13.87 10.42
CA LEU A 55 13.14 14.17 11.81
C LEU A 55 13.45 12.92 12.64
N ARG A 56 13.38 11.71 12.05
CA ARG A 56 13.60 10.41 12.70
C ARG A 56 12.72 10.20 13.93
N LEU A 57 11.53 10.80 13.93
CA LEU A 57 10.54 10.64 15.01
C LEU A 57 9.78 9.32 14.87
N LEU A 58 9.68 8.80 13.65
CA LEU A 58 9.05 7.52 13.34
C LEU A 58 9.82 6.77 12.24
N ARG A 59 9.60 5.46 12.17
CA ARG A 59 10.06 4.62 11.06
C ARG A 59 9.03 4.60 9.93
N GLU A 60 9.49 4.27 8.73
CA GLU A 60 8.66 4.20 7.51
C GLU A 60 7.43 3.31 7.72
N GLU A 61 7.63 2.13 8.33
CA GLU A 61 6.56 1.17 8.57
C GLU A 61 5.47 1.73 9.49
N GLN A 62 5.85 2.54 10.49
CA GLN A 62 4.89 3.15 11.42
C GLN A 62 4.05 4.22 10.71
N VAL A 63 4.69 5.02 9.85
CA VAL A 63 3.98 6.03 9.07
C VAL A 63 3.04 5.37 8.07
N LEU A 64 3.51 4.36 7.33
CA LEU A 64 2.69 3.63 6.37
C LEU A 64 1.54 2.90 7.06
N GLU A 65 1.77 2.25 8.19
CA GLU A 65 0.71 1.56 8.92
C GLU A 65 -0.36 2.54 9.45
N ALA A 66 0.03 3.73 9.91
CA ALA A 66 -0.92 4.77 10.27
C ALA A 66 -1.68 5.34 9.08
N LEU A 67 -1.01 5.52 7.94
CA LEU A 67 -1.64 5.92 6.68
C LEU A 67 -2.65 4.86 6.22
N ALA A 68 -2.30 3.58 6.29
CA ALA A 68 -3.22 2.49 5.97
C ALA A 68 -4.50 2.58 6.82
N GLN A 69 -4.36 2.80 8.13
CA GLN A 69 -5.51 3.03 9.01
C GLN A 69 -6.30 4.31 8.65
N GLN A 70 -5.61 5.40 8.31
CA GLN A 70 -6.25 6.66 7.94
C GLN A 70 -7.12 6.54 6.68
N PHE A 71 -6.68 5.72 5.73
CA PHE A 71 -7.31 5.52 4.43
C PHE A 71 -8.14 4.23 4.35
N GLU A 72 -8.34 3.53 5.47
CA GLU A 72 -9.10 2.27 5.54
C GLU A 72 -8.56 1.17 4.62
N MET A 73 -7.22 1.12 4.49
CA MET A 73 -6.48 0.13 3.73
C MET A 73 -5.83 -0.90 4.66
N SER A 74 -5.62 -2.12 4.18
CA SER A 74 -4.82 -3.10 4.90
C SER A 74 -3.33 -2.75 4.81
N TRP A 75 -2.63 -2.83 5.94
CA TRP A 75 -1.16 -2.75 6.00
C TRP A 75 -0.56 -4.15 5.85
N VAL A 76 0.33 -4.33 4.86
CA VAL A 76 0.98 -5.61 4.56
C VAL A 76 2.49 -5.37 4.38
N PRO A 77 3.31 -5.57 5.43
CA PRO A 77 4.74 -5.21 5.40
C PRO A 77 5.59 -6.12 4.51
N GLN A 78 5.16 -7.37 4.30
CA GLN A 78 5.78 -8.30 3.35
C GLN A 78 4.73 -8.84 2.38
N LEU A 79 5.05 -8.81 1.08
CA LEU A 79 4.18 -9.37 0.04
C LEU A 79 4.52 -10.83 -0.18
N ASP A 80 3.49 -11.67 -0.25
CA ASP A 80 3.65 -13.04 -0.71
C ASP A 80 3.76 -13.06 -2.24
N THR A 81 4.98 -13.33 -2.70
CA THR A 81 5.32 -13.37 -4.12
C THR A 81 4.82 -14.64 -4.81
N THR A 82 4.47 -15.70 -4.09
CA THR A 82 4.05 -16.99 -4.67
C THR A 82 2.62 -16.98 -5.18
N HIS A 83 1.81 -16.02 -4.72
CA HIS A 83 0.40 -15.88 -5.08
C HIS A 83 0.15 -14.70 -6.04
N VAL A 84 1.15 -14.31 -6.83
CA VAL A 84 0.99 -13.26 -7.85
C VAL A 84 0.45 -13.88 -9.13
N ASP A 85 -0.66 -13.34 -9.63
CA ASP A 85 -1.32 -13.75 -10.86
C ASP A 85 -0.59 -13.14 -12.07
N HIS A 86 0.18 -13.97 -12.77
CA HIS A 86 0.96 -13.55 -13.93
C HIS A 86 0.09 -13.05 -15.10
N GLU A 87 -1.18 -13.45 -15.19
CA GLU A 87 -2.09 -12.96 -16.24
C GLU A 87 -2.54 -11.52 -15.98
N LEU A 88 -2.51 -11.04 -14.73
CA LEU A 88 -2.68 -9.62 -14.40
C LEU A 88 -1.44 -8.82 -14.79
N ILE A 89 -0.28 -9.31 -14.39
CA ILE A 89 1.01 -8.62 -14.58
C ILE A 89 1.31 -8.42 -16.08
N LYS A 90 1.08 -9.45 -16.91
CA LYS A 90 1.30 -9.39 -18.38
C LYS A 90 0.52 -8.28 -19.08
N LYS A 91 -0.59 -7.80 -18.50
CA LYS A 91 -1.44 -6.76 -19.08
C LYS A 91 -0.92 -5.34 -18.82
N ILE A 92 0.10 -5.19 -17.96
CA ILE A 92 0.55 -3.90 -17.47
C ILE A 92 2.03 -3.72 -17.82
N PRO A 93 2.44 -2.55 -18.34
CA PRO A 93 3.85 -2.26 -18.51
C PRO A 93 4.58 -2.18 -17.17
N ILE A 94 5.72 -2.87 -17.03
CA ILE A 94 6.55 -2.80 -15.81
C ILE A 94 6.91 -1.36 -15.41
N ALA A 95 7.12 -0.49 -16.40
CA ALA A 95 7.43 0.92 -16.19
C ALA A 95 6.29 1.67 -15.47
N PHE A 96 5.03 1.30 -15.72
CA PHE A 96 3.87 1.84 -15.01
C PHE A 96 3.93 1.45 -13.53
N CYS A 97 4.07 0.14 -13.24
CA CYS A 97 4.15 -0.36 -11.87
C CYS A 97 5.31 0.25 -11.09
N ARG A 98 6.48 0.40 -11.73
CA ARG A 98 7.66 1.04 -11.11
C ARG A 98 7.46 2.52 -10.83
N ARG A 99 6.91 3.26 -11.81
CA ARG A 99 6.74 4.71 -11.71
C ARG A 99 5.76 5.08 -10.61
N TYR A 100 4.60 4.42 -10.60
CA TYR A 100 3.53 4.73 -9.65
C TYR A 100 3.59 3.87 -8.38
N ARG A 101 4.56 2.95 -8.29
CA ARG A 101 4.73 2.03 -7.16
C ARG A 101 3.42 1.32 -6.79
N VAL A 102 2.78 0.76 -7.81
CA VAL A 102 1.58 -0.06 -7.69
C VAL A 102 1.82 -1.43 -8.33
N LEU A 103 1.30 -2.48 -7.73
CA LEU A 103 1.46 -3.85 -8.20
C LEU A 103 0.19 -4.67 -7.96
N PRO A 104 -0.58 -5.02 -9.01
CA PRO A 104 -1.68 -5.95 -8.87
C PRO A 104 -1.14 -7.33 -8.52
N LEU A 105 -1.71 -7.94 -7.49
CA LEU A 105 -1.24 -9.22 -6.98
C LEU A 105 -2.12 -10.35 -7.50
N ARG A 106 -3.42 -10.33 -7.21
CA ARG A 106 -4.34 -11.43 -7.55
C ARG A 106 -5.79 -10.98 -7.49
N TYR A 107 -6.68 -11.81 -8.00
CA TYR A 107 -8.11 -11.70 -7.73
C TYR A 107 -8.43 -12.19 -6.32
N GLU A 108 -9.20 -11.40 -5.58
CA GLU A 108 -9.66 -11.71 -4.23
C GLU A 108 -11.03 -11.04 -4.00
N GLU A 109 -12.02 -11.81 -3.55
CA GLU A 109 -13.35 -11.30 -3.19
C GLU A 109 -14.05 -10.44 -4.28
N GLY A 110 -13.82 -10.77 -5.56
CA GLY A 110 -14.40 -10.05 -6.70
C GLY A 110 -13.69 -8.74 -7.09
N ALA A 111 -12.59 -8.42 -6.41
CA ALA A 111 -11.70 -7.30 -6.73
C ALA A 111 -10.28 -7.81 -7.06
N ILE A 112 -9.42 -6.91 -7.52
CA ILE A 112 -8.00 -7.16 -7.70
C ILE A 112 -7.27 -6.55 -6.52
N LEU A 113 -6.67 -7.41 -5.69
CA LEU A 113 -5.81 -6.98 -4.60
C LEU A 113 -4.56 -6.35 -5.19
N THR A 114 -4.28 -5.10 -4.84
CA THR A 114 -3.19 -4.32 -5.44
C THR A 114 -2.34 -3.70 -4.35
N ALA A 115 -1.05 -4.00 -4.34
CA ALA A 115 -0.09 -3.35 -3.46
C ALA A 115 0.21 -1.93 -3.94
N SER A 116 0.25 -0.97 -3.02
CA SER A 116 0.70 0.40 -3.23
C SER A 116 1.66 0.82 -2.11
N THR A 117 2.57 1.75 -2.40
CA THR A 117 3.38 2.41 -1.36
C THR A 117 2.77 3.72 -0.86
N ASP A 118 1.77 4.25 -1.57
CA ASP A 118 1.18 5.56 -1.27
C ASP A 118 -0.36 5.47 -1.39
N PRO A 119 -1.12 5.78 -0.32
CA PRO A 119 -2.58 5.81 -0.39
C PRO A 119 -3.13 6.98 -1.23
N LEU A 120 -2.31 8.00 -1.52
CA LEU A 120 -2.70 9.17 -2.32
C LEU A 120 -2.57 8.92 -3.83
N GLU A 121 -1.96 7.81 -4.24
CA GLU A 121 -1.75 7.42 -5.65
C GLU A 121 -3.04 6.89 -6.33
N THR A 122 -4.14 7.60 -6.09
CA THR A 122 -5.50 7.25 -6.53
C THR A 122 -5.65 7.23 -8.05
N VAL A 123 -4.91 8.07 -8.77
CA VAL A 123 -4.96 8.12 -10.25
C VAL A 123 -4.44 6.81 -10.84
N ALA A 124 -3.30 6.31 -10.37
CA ALA A 124 -2.74 5.06 -10.87
C ALA A 124 -3.62 3.85 -10.52
N LEU A 125 -4.25 3.86 -9.34
CA LEU A 125 -5.20 2.82 -8.94
C LEU A 125 -6.47 2.84 -9.81
N ASP A 126 -6.96 4.03 -10.20
CA ASP A 126 -8.10 4.14 -11.11
C ASP A 126 -7.74 3.71 -12.54
N ASP A 127 -6.55 4.07 -13.02
CA ASP A 127 -6.03 3.60 -14.31
C ASP A 127 -5.95 2.07 -14.35
N LEU A 128 -5.48 1.43 -13.28
CA LEU A 128 -5.49 -0.03 -13.15
C LEU A 128 -6.91 -0.60 -13.17
N ARG A 129 -7.85 0.03 -12.46
CA ARG A 129 -9.27 -0.38 -12.45
C ARG A 129 -9.86 -0.38 -13.87
N LEU A 130 -9.58 0.68 -14.64
CA LEU A 130 -10.05 0.83 -16.02
C LEU A 130 -9.38 -0.18 -16.95
N LEU A 131 -8.05 -0.34 -16.85
CA LEU A 131 -7.27 -1.25 -17.69
C LEU A 131 -7.65 -2.72 -17.47
N LEU A 132 -7.85 -3.11 -16.21
CA LEU A 132 -8.14 -4.50 -15.83
C LEU A 132 -9.64 -4.83 -15.83
N GLY A 133 -10.50 -3.81 -15.92
CA GLY A 133 -11.96 -3.95 -16.01
C GLY A 133 -12.60 -4.52 -14.74
N LYS A 134 -11.94 -4.37 -13.59
CA LYS A 134 -12.37 -4.94 -12.30
C LYS A 134 -12.08 -3.97 -11.16
N PRO A 135 -12.87 -4.00 -10.06
CA PRO A 135 -12.60 -3.20 -8.88
C PRO A 135 -11.19 -3.45 -8.33
N ILE A 136 -10.54 -2.42 -7.81
CA ILE A 136 -9.23 -2.52 -7.16
C ILE A 136 -9.43 -2.47 -5.65
N LYS A 137 -8.82 -3.40 -4.92
CA LYS A 137 -8.74 -3.42 -3.46
C LYS A 137 -7.28 -3.09 -3.08
N PRO A 138 -6.96 -1.82 -2.77
CA PRO A 138 -5.58 -1.45 -2.51
C PRO A 138 -5.15 -1.87 -1.10
N ILE A 139 -3.91 -2.34 -0.98
CA ILE A 139 -3.21 -2.57 0.28
C ILE A 139 -1.96 -1.71 0.31
N LEU A 140 -1.54 -1.29 1.49
CA LEU A 140 -0.33 -0.50 1.66
C LEU A 140 0.84 -1.40 2.07
N THR A 141 2.00 -1.16 1.48
CA THR A 141 3.24 -1.89 1.76
C THR A 141 4.46 -0.97 1.65
N THR A 142 5.64 -1.47 1.99
CA THR A 142 6.90 -0.72 1.84
C THR A 142 7.36 -0.70 0.39
N SER A 143 8.13 0.33 0.02
CA SER A 143 8.77 0.39 -1.30
C SER A 143 9.70 -0.80 -1.54
N VAL A 144 10.38 -1.28 -0.50
CA VAL A 144 11.27 -2.44 -0.56
C VAL A 144 10.49 -3.71 -0.91
N ALA A 145 9.42 -3.99 -0.18
CA ALA A 145 8.60 -5.18 -0.43
C ALA A 145 7.94 -5.17 -1.81
N LEU A 146 7.40 -4.01 -2.22
CA LEU A 146 6.79 -3.86 -3.53
C LEU A 146 7.79 -4.09 -4.66
N LEU A 147 8.97 -3.46 -4.61
CA LEU A 147 9.96 -3.59 -5.68
C LEU A 147 10.56 -5.00 -5.74
N ALA A 148 10.77 -5.65 -4.59
CA ALA A 148 11.22 -7.05 -4.56
C ALA A 148 10.20 -7.98 -5.21
N CYS A 149 8.92 -7.84 -4.85
CA CYS A 149 7.81 -8.60 -5.43
C CYS A 149 7.66 -8.34 -6.93
N LEU A 150 7.73 -7.07 -7.33
CA LEU A 150 7.66 -6.66 -8.73
C LEU A 150 8.77 -7.32 -9.56
N ASN A 151 10.02 -7.23 -9.12
CA ASN A 151 11.14 -7.78 -9.87
C ASN A 151 10.98 -9.29 -10.05
N ARG A 152 10.64 -10.00 -8.96
CA ARG A 152 10.39 -11.44 -9.01
C ARG A 152 9.27 -11.81 -9.98
N ALA A 153 8.11 -11.15 -9.88
CA ALA A 153 6.96 -11.45 -10.75
C ALA A 153 7.28 -11.25 -12.24
N TYR A 154 8.02 -10.20 -12.60
CA TYR A 154 8.40 -9.96 -13.99
C TYR A 154 9.54 -10.87 -14.47
N ASP A 155 10.47 -11.25 -13.59
CA ASP A 155 11.52 -12.22 -13.89
C ASP A 155 10.92 -13.61 -14.17
N GLU A 156 9.93 -14.03 -13.38
CA GLU A 156 9.22 -15.31 -13.57
C GLU A 156 8.43 -15.34 -14.90
N ILE A 157 7.91 -14.20 -15.37
CA ILE A 157 7.25 -14.07 -16.68
C ILE A 157 8.26 -14.09 -17.82
N ALA A 158 9.41 -13.43 -17.66
CA ALA A 158 10.45 -13.36 -18.68
C ALA A 158 11.22 -14.68 -18.83
N ASN A 159 11.36 -15.45 -17.74
CA ASN A 159 12.11 -16.70 -17.72
C ASN A 159 11.38 -17.81 -16.93
N PRO A 160 10.28 -18.37 -17.47
CA PRO A 160 9.47 -19.37 -16.76
C PRO A 160 10.24 -20.64 -16.38
N ALA A 161 11.26 -21.05 -17.16
CA ALA A 161 12.10 -22.21 -16.85
C ALA A 161 13.11 -21.97 -15.71
N GLY A 162 13.48 -20.71 -15.44
CA GLY A 162 14.38 -20.37 -14.32
C GLY A 162 13.65 -20.24 -12.98
N ALA A 163 12.36 -19.90 -13.01
CA ALA A 163 11.52 -19.75 -11.83
C ALA A 163 11.32 -21.07 -11.07
N GLU A 164 11.10 -22.17 -11.81
CA GLU A 164 10.96 -23.52 -11.24
C GLU A 164 12.22 -23.95 -10.50
N GLN A 165 13.41 -23.68 -11.06
CA GLN A 165 14.69 -24.03 -10.43
C GLN A 165 14.94 -23.25 -9.13
N VAL A 166 14.60 -21.96 -9.08
CA VAL A 166 14.77 -21.12 -7.88
C VAL A 166 13.78 -21.52 -6.77
N MET A 167 12.54 -21.87 -7.13
CA MET A 167 11.57 -22.37 -6.14
C MET A 167 12.01 -23.72 -5.56
N GLU A 168 12.58 -24.60 -6.37
CA GLU A 168 13.16 -25.86 -5.93
C GLU A 168 14.34 -25.63 -4.96
N ASP A 169 15.23 -24.68 -5.27
CA ASP A 169 16.37 -24.32 -4.42
C ASP A 169 15.96 -23.68 -3.07
N ILE A 170 14.95 -22.80 -3.08
CA ILE A 170 14.43 -22.17 -1.83
C ILE A 170 13.75 -23.21 -0.94
N ALA A 171 12.95 -24.11 -1.53
CA ALA A 171 12.31 -25.19 -0.79
C ALA A 171 13.35 -26.18 -0.22
N ALA A 172 14.40 -26.48 -0.98
CA ALA A 172 15.51 -27.31 -0.54
C ALA A 172 16.28 -26.68 0.64
N ASN A 173 16.53 -25.37 0.60
CA ASN A 173 17.22 -24.67 1.69
C ASN A 173 16.39 -24.53 2.97
N GLN A 174 15.07 -24.32 2.88
CA GLN A 174 14.20 -24.28 4.06
C GLN A 174 14.09 -25.63 4.80
N SER A 175 14.37 -26.73 4.09
CA SER A 175 14.38 -28.08 4.65
C SER A 175 15.64 -28.41 5.45
N LEU A 176 16.74 -27.69 5.20
CA LEU A 176 18.05 -27.91 5.85
C LEU A 176 18.16 -27.23 7.22
N ASP A 177 17.37 -26.19 7.49
CA ASP A 177 17.36 -25.48 8.78
C ASP A 177 16.56 -26.21 9.89
N GLN A 178 15.96 -27.37 9.60
CA GLN A 178 15.20 -28.18 10.57
C GLN A 178 15.89 -29.49 11.00
N LEU A 179 17.18 -29.67 10.70
CA LEU A 179 18.01 -30.82 11.13
C LEU A 179 19.20 -30.36 11.97
#